data_AF-A0A936D8E4-F1
#
_entry.id   AF-A0A936D8E4-F1
#
_cell.length_a   1.000
_cell.length_b   1.000
_cell.length_c   1.000
_cell.angle_alpha   90.00
_cell.angle_beta   90.00
_cell.angle_gamma   90.00
#
_symmetry.space_group_name_H-M   'P 1'
#
loop_
_entity.id
_entity.type
_entity.pdbx_description
1 polymer ?
#
loop_
_entity_poly.entity_id
_entity_poly.type
_entity_poly.pdbx_seq_one_letter_code
_entity_poly.pdbx_strand_id
1 'polypeptide(L)'
;MRFTVLTLAFGSAVACTAILKPRDDVQRCGNATECDATGDNRYVPACRYDDAHQDLDSTKVSKICVADFKPDIGCNPMNYASGEGLKNGYYDLTEKDSCAVLSCTDENRGKVGCPPPSGGSCDDGLELVSFGSSSYCIDPDADQPVIPGASLAAAELDGQHIKDQFCKSYFCDDTFVCNNNTNKCTPCDPDRDYGDGGCGIVFNDGAPAPVYVLGDDLEGMCAGPDASTDDVVFGAC
;
A
#
# COMPACT_ATOMS: atom_id res chain seq x y z
N MET A 1 -51.63 50.28 -55.64
CA MET A 1 -51.98 49.18 -54.72
C MET A 1 -51.20 49.36 -53.44
N ARG A 2 -51.90 49.34 -52.30
CA ARG A 2 -51.32 49.32 -50.95
C ARG A 2 -50.65 47.96 -50.71
N PHE A 3 -49.46 47.95 -50.13
CA PHE A 3 -49.02 46.84 -49.28
C PHE A 3 -48.29 47.40 -48.07
N THR A 4 -48.63 46.80 -46.94
CA THR A 4 -48.41 47.24 -45.57
C THR A 4 -47.48 46.23 -44.92
N VAL A 5 -46.49 46.74 -44.16
CA VAL A 5 -45.87 46.13 -42.95
C VAL A 5 -44.99 44.88 -43.13
N LEU A 6 -43.74 44.94 -42.63
CA LEU A 6 -43.36 44.30 -41.35
C LEU A 6 -41.95 44.75 -40.93
N THR A 7 -41.88 45.56 -39.87
CA THR A 7 -40.65 45.93 -39.17
C THR A 7 -40.21 44.72 -38.34
N LEU A 8 -39.12 44.05 -38.73
CA LEU A 8 -38.48 43.02 -37.90
C LEU A 8 -37.62 43.71 -36.84
N ALA A 9 -38.09 43.64 -35.60
CA ALA A 9 -37.35 44.03 -34.42
C ALA A 9 -36.15 43.07 -34.24
N PHE A 10 -34.93 43.59 -34.34
CA PHE A 10 -33.74 42.90 -33.86
C PHE A 10 -33.77 42.93 -32.33
N GLY A 11 -34.33 41.88 -31.73
CA GLY A 11 -34.18 41.60 -30.33
C GLY A 11 -32.71 41.29 -30.04
N SER A 12 -32.12 42.07 -29.13
CA SER A 12 -30.80 41.81 -28.56
C SER A 12 -30.84 40.44 -27.88
N ALA A 13 -30.28 39.42 -28.54
CA ALA A 13 -29.94 38.19 -27.87
C ALA A 13 -28.83 38.51 -26.87
N VAL A 14 -29.21 38.78 -25.63
CA VAL A 14 -28.31 38.57 -24.48
C VAL A 14 -28.05 37.08 -24.49
N ALA A 15 -26.99 36.68 -25.20
CA ALA A 15 -26.41 35.38 -25.00
C ALA A 15 -25.88 35.39 -23.56
N CYS A 16 -26.74 34.97 -22.63
CA CYS A 16 -26.27 34.36 -21.40
C CYS A 16 -25.43 33.18 -21.88
N THR A 17 -24.12 33.37 -22.03
CA THR A 17 -23.18 32.30 -21.76
C THR A 17 -23.50 31.88 -20.34
N ALA A 18 -24.40 30.89 -20.23
CA ALA A 18 -24.43 30.01 -19.10
C ALA A 18 -23.02 29.43 -19.04
N ILE A 19 -22.14 30.11 -18.29
CA ILE A 19 -20.99 29.48 -17.70
C ILE A 19 -21.65 28.42 -16.83
N LEU A 20 -21.78 27.22 -17.39
CA LEU A 20 -22.01 26.03 -16.61
C LEU A 20 -20.85 26.05 -15.62
N LYS A 21 -21.10 26.50 -14.38
CA LYS A 21 -20.22 26.13 -13.28
C LYS A 21 -20.14 24.61 -13.39
N PRO A 22 -18.96 24.02 -13.64
CA PRO A 22 -18.83 22.59 -13.46
C PRO A 22 -19.41 22.29 -12.07
N ARG A 23 -20.21 21.24 -11.96
CA ARG A 23 -20.44 20.64 -10.65
C ARG A 23 -19.06 20.13 -10.23
N ASP A 24 -18.29 20.97 -9.55
CA ASP A 24 -17.19 20.53 -8.71
C ASP A 24 -17.87 19.81 -7.54
N ASP A 25 -18.10 18.52 -7.71
CA ASP A 25 -18.22 17.56 -6.61
C ASP A 25 -16.92 17.50 -5.78
N VAL A 26 -15.84 18.07 -6.32
CA VAL A 26 -14.56 18.24 -5.66
C VAL A 26 -14.55 19.49 -4.78
N GLN A 27 -14.41 19.30 -3.47
CA GLN A 27 -14.21 20.39 -2.51
C GLN A 27 -12.87 21.07 -2.77
N ARG A 28 -12.88 22.38 -3.00
CA ARG A 28 -11.66 23.20 -3.14
C ARG A 28 -11.20 23.70 -1.79
N CYS A 29 -9.88 23.88 -1.65
CA CYS A 29 -9.29 24.28 -0.39
C CYS A 29 -8.07 25.19 -0.59
N GLY A 30 -7.77 26.03 0.40
CA GLY A 30 -6.48 26.67 0.58
C GLY A 30 -5.51 25.82 1.40
N ASN A 31 -6.04 25.06 2.36
CA ASN A 31 -5.31 24.17 3.26
C ASN A 31 -6.20 23.00 3.74
N ALA A 32 -5.60 22.02 4.41
CA ALA A 32 -6.28 20.78 4.80
C ALA A 32 -7.40 20.96 5.83
N THR A 33 -7.42 22.05 6.62
CA THR A 33 -8.48 22.26 7.63
C THR A 33 -9.81 22.70 7.02
N GLU A 34 -9.80 23.10 5.75
CA GLU A 34 -11.00 23.46 4.98
C GLU A 34 -11.65 22.25 4.32
N CYS A 35 -11.06 21.06 4.47
CA CYS A 35 -11.53 19.82 3.90
C CYS A 35 -12.40 19.05 4.88
N ASP A 36 -13.46 18.43 4.38
CA ASP A 36 -14.34 17.59 5.17
C ASP A 36 -13.59 16.33 5.66
N ALA A 37 -14.06 15.76 6.76
CA ALA A 37 -13.50 14.50 7.27
C ALA A 37 -13.71 13.38 6.23
N THR A 38 -12.71 12.48 6.10
CA THR A 38 -12.71 11.38 5.14
C THR A 38 -13.80 10.33 5.43
N GLY A 39 -14.24 10.24 6.68
CA GLY A 39 -15.12 9.16 7.15
C GLY A 39 -14.42 7.80 7.24
N ASP A 40 -13.08 7.78 7.13
CA ASP A 40 -12.25 6.59 7.14
C ASP A 40 -11.02 6.83 8.01
N ASN A 41 -10.88 6.04 9.09
CA ASN A 41 -9.84 6.20 10.11
C ASN A 41 -8.42 5.98 9.58
N ARG A 42 -8.29 5.35 8.41
CA ARG A 42 -7.03 5.08 7.72
C ARG A 42 -6.50 6.31 7.00
N TYR A 43 -7.36 7.28 6.71
CA TYR A 43 -7.01 8.45 5.91
C TYR A 43 -7.25 9.76 6.68
N VAL A 44 -6.53 10.80 6.28
CA VAL A 44 -6.68 12.17 6.77
C VAL A 44 -7.00 13.08 5.58
N PRO A 45 -7.77 14.16 5.79
CA PRO A 45 -7.99 15.13 4.73
C PRO A 45 -6.68 15.85 4.38
N ALA A 46 -6.39 15.97 3.08
CA ALA A 46 -5.26 16.72 2.56
C ALA A 46 -5.73 17.70 1.48
N CYS A 47 -5.00 18.81 1.35
CA CYS A 47 -5.26 19.84 0.35
C CYS A 47 -4.12 19.89 -0.66
N ARG A 48 -4.34 19.30 -1.83
CA ARG A 48 -3.32 19.10 -2.89
C ARG A 48 -3.80 19.65 -4.22
N TYR A 49 -2.90 19.89 -5.17
CA TYR A 49 -3.33 20.11 -6.55
C TYR A 49 -3.88 18.79 -7.09
N ASP A 50 -4.85 18.86 -8.00
CA ASP A 50 -5.25 17.66 -8.71
C ASP A 50 -4.06 17.12 -9.53
N ASP A 51 -4.10 15.83 -9.86
CA ASP A 51 -2.98 15.15 -10.52
C ASP A 51 -2.66 15.70 -11.91
N ALA A 52 -3.62 16.34 -12.57
CA ALA A 52 -3.44 16.96 -13.89
C ALA A 52 -2.81 18.37 -13.81
N HIS A 53 -2.67 18.94 -12.62
CA HIS A 53 -2.22 20.32 -12.43
C HIS A 53 -1.11 20.46 -11.37
N GLN A 54 -0.37 19.37 -11.07
CA GLN A 54 0.76 19.40 -10.12
C GLN A 54 1.91 20.35 -10.54
N ASP A 55 2.01 20.67 -11.83
CA ASP A 55 3.03 21.53 -12.45
C ASP A 55 2.59 22.99 -12.63
N LEU A 56 1.34 23.31 -12.29
CA LEU A 56 0.76 24.62 -12.57
C LEU A 56 0.87 25.59 -11.40
N ASP A 57 1.01 26.86 -11.76
CA ASP A 57 1.12 27.98 -10.84
C ASP A 57 -0.09 28.04 -9.90
N SER A 58 0.18 28.13 -8.60
CA SER A 58 -0.81 28.22 -7.51
C SER A 58 -1.80 29.37 -7.65
N THR A 59 -1.48 30.35 -8.49
CA THR A 59 -2.35 31.48 -8.83
C THR A 59 -3.36 31.18 -9.94
N LYS A 60 -3.20 30.05 -10.65
CA LYS A 60 -4.00 29.67 -11.83
C LYS A 60 -4.99 28.52 -11.58
N VAL A 61 -4.72 27.70 -10.57
CA VAL A 61 -5.55 26.53 -10.22
C VAL A 61 -5.70 26.41 -8.71
N SER A 62 -6.94 26.19 -8.26
CA SER A 62 -7.21 25.95 -6.85
C SER A 62 -6.94 24.50 -6.50
N LYS A 63 -6.34 24.28 -5.32
CA LYS A 63 -6.20 22.95 -4.73
C LYS A 63 -7.55 22.33 -4.42
N ILE A 64 -7.54 21.02 -4.27
CA ILE A 64 -8.67 20.18 -3.97
C ILE A 64 -8.42 19.36 -2.71
N CYS A 65 -9.51 19.04 -2.02
CA CYS A 65 -9.51 18.12 -0.90
C CYS A 65 -9.44 16.68 -1.41
N VAL A 66 -8.49 15.93 -0.89
CA VAL A 66 -8.29 14.51 -1.16
C VAL A 66 -8.12 13.76 0.16
N ALA A 67 -8.46 12.47 0.18
CA ALA A 67 -8.08 11.59 1.26
C ALA A 67 -6.62 11.19 1.07
N ASP A 68 -5.78 11.43 2.07
CA ASP A 68 -4.37 11.05 2.09
C ASP A 68 -4.15 10.02 3.20
N PHE A 69 -3.20 9.11 3.03
CA PHE A 69 -2.99 8.08 4.05
C PHE A 69 -2.57 8.73 5.37
N LYS A 70 -3.00 8.15 6.48
CA LYS A 70 -2.64 8.65 7.81
C LYS A 70 -1.13 8.40 8.06
N PRO A 71 -0.29 9.44 8.12
CA PRO A 71 1.17 9.28 8.09
C PRO A 71 1.77 8.86 9.44
N ASP A 72 0.96 8.77 10.49
CA ASP A 72 1.39 8.52 11.87
C ASP A 72 1.03 7.11 12.36
N ILE A 73 0.63 6.22 11.45
CA ILE A 73 0.47 4.80 11.79
C ILE A 73 1.85 4.20 11.96
N GLY A 74 2.24 4.03 13.22
CA GLY A 74 3.51 3.43 13.60
C GLY A 74 3.49 1.92 13.41
N CYS A 75 4.60 1.35 12.99
CA CYS A 75 4.77 -0.11 12.87
C CYS A 75 5.88 -0.65 13.79
N ASN A 76 6.20 0.10 14.86
CA ASN A 76 7.06 -0.39 15.94
C ASN A 76 6.20 -1.10 17.00
N PRO A 77 6.34 -2.42 17.21
CA PRO A 77 5.61 -3.16 18.22
C PRO A 77 5.76 -2.56 19.63
N MET A 78 6.91 -1.93 19.93
CA MET A 78 7.19 -1.37 21.25
C MET A 78 6.37 -0.12 21.58
N ASN A 79 5.72 0.49 20.58
CA ASN A 79 4.86 1.66 20.80
C ASN A 79 3.45 1.29 21.29
N TYR A 80 3.11 -0.01 21.30
CA TYR A 80 1.79 -0.49 21.71
C TYR A 80 1.78 -1.03 23.15
N ALA A 81 0.64 -0.93 23.81
CA ALA A 81 0.45 -1.51 25.13
C ALA A 81 0.53 -3.05 25.05
N SER A 82 0.90 -3.69 26.15
CA SER A 82 0.95 -5.15 26.21
C SER A 82 -0.44 -5.74 26.07
N GLY A 83 -0.61 -6.71 25.15
CA GLY A 83 -1.90 -7.34 24.85
C GLY A 83 -2.76 -6.59 23.83
N GLU A 84 -2.24 -5.53 23.21
CA GLU A 84 -2.94 -4.70 22.23
C GLU A 84 -2.17 -4.64 20.89
N GLY A 85 -2.94 -4.46 19.81
CA GLY A 85 -2.51 -4.31 18.42
C GLY A 85 -1.29 -5.10 17.98
N LEU A 86 -0.34 -4.39 17.34
CA LEU A 86 0.87 -4.97 16.76
C LEU A 86 1.74 -5.69 17.80
N LYS A 87 1.77 -5.24 19.07
CA LYS A 87 2.66 -5.87 20.06
C LYS A 87 2.27 -7.30 20.33
N ASN A 88 0.98 -7.56 20.49
CA ASN A 88 0.51 -8.93 20.75
C ASN A 88 0.78 -9.84 19.55
N GLY A 89 0.41 -9.39 18.35
CA GLY A 89 0.70 -10.13 17.11
C GLY A 89 2.21 -10.35 16.92
N TYR A 90 3.03 -9.33 17.08
CA TYR A 90 4.47 -9.43 16.86
C TYR A 90 5.14 -10.46 17.78
N TYR A 91 4.92 -10.39 19.10
CA TYR A 91 5.53 -11.33 20.03
C TYR A 91 4.96 -12.74 19.88
N ASP A 92 3.64 -12.89 19.77
CA ASP A 92 3.03 -14.22 19.58
C ASP A 92 3.52 -14.90 18.30
N LEU A 93 3.70 -14.14 17.21
CA LEU A 93 4.08 -14.69 15.91
C LEU A 93 5.60 -14.85 15.76
N THR A 94 6.42 -14.10 16.49
CA THR A 94 7.88 -14.32 16.54
C THR A 94 8.27 -15.42 17.54
N GLU A 95 7.54 -15.60 18.63
CA GLU A 95 7.79 -16.67 19.61
C GLU A 95 7.21 -18.04 19.17
N LYS A 96 6.15 -18.03 18.35
CA LYS A 96 5.67 -19.25 17.69
C LYS A 96 6.50 -19.47 16.43
N ASP A 97 7.34 -20.51 16.46
CA ASP A 97 8.14 -20.94 15.29
C ASP A 97 7.33 -21.09 13.99
N SER A 98 5.99 -21.17 14.06
CA SER A 98 5.11 -21.34 12.90
C SER A 98 5.01 -20.11 11.98
N CYS A 99 5.28 -18.88 12.43
CA CYS A 99 5.46 -17.73 11.52
C CYS A 99 6.92 -17.30 11.35
N ALA A 100 7.84 -18.00 12.00
CA ALA A 100 9.25 -17.69 11.88
C ALA A 100 9.68 -17.84 10.43
N VAL A 101 10.72 -17.10 10.08
CA VAL A 101 11.36 -17.23 8.79
C VAL A 101 12.08 -18.57 8.74
N LEU A 102 11.65 -19.47 7.86
CA LEU A 102 12.14 -20.85 7.79
C LEU A 102 13.16 -21.04 6.68
N SER A 103 14.09 -21.96 6.91
CA SER A 103 14.94 -22.51 5.85
C SER A 103 14.11 -23.44 4.96
N CYS A 104 14.45 -23.48 3.67
CA CYS A 104 13.81 -24.40 2.75
C CYS A 104 14.21 -25.85 3.05
N THR A 105 13.22 -26.73 2.99
CA THR A 105 13.43 -28.18 3.01
C THR A 105 14.09 -28.62 1.70
N ASP A 106 14.75 -29.79 1.73
CA ASP A 106 15.38 -30.32 0.52
C ASP A 106 14.36 -30.65 -0.59
N GLU A 107 13.11 -30.95 -0.23
CA GLU A 107 12.01 -31.20 -1.17
C GLU A 107 11.59 -29.94 -1.94
N ASN A 108 11.71 -28.77 -1.33
CA ASN A 108 11.28 -27.50 -1.90
C ASN A 108 12.42 -26.68 -2.52
N ARG A 109 13.62 -27.27 -2.62
CA ARG A 109 14.71 -26.63 -3.39
C ARG A 109 14.32 -26.47 -4.85
N GLY A 110 14.70 -25.33 -5.42
CA GLY A 110 14.32 -24.95 -6.79
C GLY A 110 13.04 -24.13 -6.88
N LYS A 111 12.17 -24.15 -5.85
CA LYS A 111 10.94 -23.36 -5.78
C LYS A 111 11.21 -21.90 -5.41
N VAL A 112 10.20 -21.05 -5.62
CA VAL A 112 10.24 -19.62 -5.31
C VAL A 112 10.65 -19.33 -3.85
N GLY A 113 11.61 -18.42 -3.66
CA GLY A 113 12.18 -18.12 -2.34
C GLY A 113 13.16 -19.16 -1.80
N CYS A 114 13.42 -20.26 -2.53
CA CYS A 114 14.34 -21.32 -2.13
C CYS A 114 15.57 -21.41 -3.04
N PRO A 115 16.73 -21.84 -2.51
CA PRO A 115 17.90 -22.07 -3.34
C PRO A 115 17.67 -23.27 -4.28
N PRO A 116 18.38 -23.33 -5.42
CA PRO A 116 18.32 -24.50 -6.29
C PRO A 116 18.88 -25.76 -5.58
N PRO A 117 18.49 -26.97 -6.04
CA PRO A 117 19.13 -28.20 -5.60
C PRO A 117 20.62 -28.19 -5.94
N SER A 118 21.42 -28.91 -5.14
CA SER A 118 22.88 -28.96 -5.34
C SER A 118 23.23 -29.47 -6.75
N GLY A 119 23.85 -28.62 -7.55
CA GLY A 119 24.19 -28.94 -8.95
C GLY A 119 23.01 -28.93 -9.93
N GLY A 120 21.84 -28.44 -9.51
CA GLY A 120 20.65 -28.28 -10.37
C GLY A 120 20.29 -26.82 -10.66
N SER A 121 19.11 -26.61 -11.22
CA SER A 121 18.53 -25.31 -11.58
C SER A 121 17.26 -25.03 -10.77
N CYS A 122 16.76 -23.80 -10.88
CA CYS A 122 15.42 -23.47 -10.42
C CYS A 122 14.35 -24.20 -11.24
N ASP A 123 13.13 -24.27 -10.68
CA ASP A 123 11.97 -24.78 -11.39
C ASP A 123 11.62 -23.88 -12.60
N ASP A 124 10.91 -24.43 -13.57
CA ASP A 124 10.57 -23.73 -14.82
C ASP A 124 9.85 -22.40 -14.55
N GLY A 125 10.32 -21.33 -15.21
CA GLY A 125 9.78 -19.97 -15.06
C GLY A 125 10.43 -19.15 -13.95
N LEU A 126 11.32 -19.75 -13.14
CA LEU A 126 12.03 -19.05 -12.08
C LEU A 126 13.47 -18.70 -12.48
N GLU A 127 13.95 -17.56 -11.99
CA GLU A 127 15.29 -17.06 -12.21
C GLU A 127 16.17 -17.19 -10.96
N LEU A 128 17.44 -17.51 -11.17
CA LEU A 128 18.41 -17.56 -10.08
C LEU A 128 18.93 -16.15 -9.79
N VAL A 129 18.52 -15.58 -8.66
CA VAL A 129 18.91 -14.22 -8.22
C VAL A 129 19.78 -14.31 -6.97
N SER A 130 20.78 -13.43 -6.88
CA SER A 130 21.70 -13.40 -5.73
C SER A 130 21.19 -12.49 -4.62
N PHE A 131 21.13 -13.02 -3.40
CA PHE A 131 20.85 -12.30 -2.16
C PHE A 131 22.02 -12.51 -1.19
N GLY A 132 22.85 -11.48 -1.02
CA GLY A 132 24.08 -11.57 -0.22
C GLY A 132 25.05 -12.62 -0.77
N SER A 133 25.39 -13.63 0.04
CA SER A 133 26.30 -14.71 -0.34
C SER A 133 25.61 -15.96 -0.91
N SER A 134 24.28 -15.93 -1.03
CA SER A 134 23.47 -17.06 -1.50
C SER A 134 22.67 -16.67 -2.74
N SER A 135 22.21 -17.66 -3.50
CA SER A 135 21.32 -17.45 -4.63
C SER A 135 20.02 -18.22 -4.44
N TYR A 136 18.91 -17.62 -4.84
CA TYR A 136 17.56 -18.12 -4.64
C TYR A 136 16.80 -18.08 -5.96
N CYS A 137 15.85 -18.99 -6.10
CA CYS A 137 14.94 -19.05 -7.22
C CYS A 137 13.81 -18.05 -7.00
N ILE A 138 13.65 -17.11 -7.93
CA ILE A 138 12.73 -15.99 -7.85
C ILE A 138 11.80 -16.03 -9.05
N ASP A 139 10.53 -15.74 -8.81
CA ASP A 139 9.58 -15.47 -9.88
C ASP A 139 9.78 -14.02 -10.37
N PRO A 140 10.29 -13.80 -11.60
CA PRO A 140 10.51 -12.46 -12.12
C PRO A 140 9.20 -11.72 -12.46
N ASP A 141 8.09 -12.46 -12.58
CA ASP A 141 6.77 -11.95 -12.98
C ASP A 141 5.83 -11.78 -11.77
N ALA A 142 6.32 -11.97 -10.54
CA ALA A 142 5.52 -11.79 -9.33
C ALA A 142 5.06 -10.33 -9.16
N ASP A 143 3.80 -10.15 -8.75
CA ASP A 143 3.19 -8.83 -8.54
C ASP A 143 3.94 -7.97 -7.50
N GLN A 144 4.60 -8.64 -6.53
CA GLN A 144 5.48 -8.01 -5.57
C GLN A 144 6.83 -8.74 -5.53
N PRO A 145 7.95 -8.02 -5.28
CA PRO A 145 9.27 -8.65 -5.19
C PRO A 145 9.29 -9.81 -4.19
N VAL A 146 9.80 -10.96 -4.64
CA VAL A 146 9.99 -12.13 -3.77
C VAL A 146 11.20 -11.91 -2.87
N ILE A 147 11.00 -11.96 -1.56
CA ILE A 147 12.06 -11.87 -0.56
C ILE A 147 12.32 -13.27 0.01
N PRO A 148 13.47 -13.90 -0.27
CA PRO A 148 13.76 -15.21 0.29
C PRO A 148 13.88 -15.15 1.81
N GLY A 149 13.00 -15.84 2.53
CA GLY A 149 12.99 -15.83 3.98
C GLY A 149 14.34 -16.25 4.56
N ALA A 150 14.90 -17.36 4.10
CA ALA A 150 16.21 -17.82 4.58
C ALA A 150 17.35 -16.79 4.45
N SER A 151 17.21 -15.76 3.59
CA SER A 151 18.17 -14.65 3.49
C SER A 151 18.05 -13.63 4.63
N LEU A 152 16.89 -13.56 5.28
CA LEU A 152 16.56 -12.64 6.37
C LEU A 152 16.87 -13.19 7.76
N ALA A 153 16.95 -14.52 7.92
CA ALA A 153 17.11 -15.20 9.22
C ALA A 153 18.40 -14.82 10.00
N ALA A 154 19.36 -14.15 9.35
CA ALA A 154 20.58 -13.64 9.97
C ALA A 154 20.66 -12.10 10.03
N ALA A 155 19.61 -11.39 9.59
CA ALA A 155 19.59 -9.95 9.41
C ALA A 155 18.74 -9.24 10.47
N GLU A 156 18.90 -7.91 10.59
CA GLU A 156 18.10 -7.02 11.44
C GLU A 156 16.61 -6.90 11.00
N LEU A 157 16.20 -7.69 9.99
CA LEU A 157 14.87 -7.72 9.39
C LEU A 157 13.99 -8.87 9.93
N ASP A 158 14.42 -9.53 11.01
CA ASP A 158 13.56 -10.49 11.69
C ASP A 158 12.24 -9.84 12.12
N GLY A 159 11.13 -10.55 11.88
CA GLY A 159 9.77 -10.06 12.09
C GLY A 159 9.32 -8.93 11.15
N GLN A 160 10.09 -8.56 10.12
CA GLN A 160 9.68 -7.49 9.19
C GLN A 160 8.38 -7.83 8.45
N HIS A 161 8.22 -9.07 8.01
CA HIS A 161 7.01 -9.58 7.36
C HIS A 161 5.76 -9.41 8.23
N ILE A 162 5.90 -9.52 9.55
CA ILE A 162 4.81 -9.28 10.50
C ILE A 162 4.45 -7.79 10.55
N LYS A 163 5.45 -6.91 10.60
CA LYS A 163 5.22 -5.45 10.57
C LYS A 163 4.62 -5.00 9.24
N ASP A 164 5.05 -5.59 8.13
CA ASP A 164 4.47 -5.33 6.82
C ASP A 164 3.00 -5.78 6.79
N GLN A 165 2.70 -6.99 7.25
CA GLN A 165 1.32 -7.47 7.32
C GLN A 165 0.43 -6.58 8.18
N PHE A 166 0.94 -6.04 9.29
CA PHE A 166 0.22 -5.06 10.08
C PHE A 166 -0.16 -3.82 9.26
N CYS A 167 0.78 -3.28 8.49
CA CYS A 167 0.51 -2.13 7.63
C CYS A 167 -0.50 -2.46 6.52
N LYS A 168 -0.32 -3.60 5.84
CA LYS A 168 -1.27 -4.08 4.83
C LYS A 168 -2.67 -4.21 5.41
N SER A 169 -2.77 -4.82 6.59
CA SER A 169 -4.05 -5.01 7.28
C SER A 169 -4.70 -3.71 7.71
N TYR A 170 -3.95 -2.78 8.30
CA TYR A 170 -4.52 -1.51 8.75
C TYR A 170 -5.08 -0.70 7.57
N PHE A 171 -4.38 -0.69 6.44
CA PHE A 171 -4.82 0.04 5.25
C PHE A 171 -5.78 -0.74 4.35
N CYS A 172 -5.98 -2.05 4.58
CA CYS A 172 -6.63 -2.98 3.65
C CYS A 172 -6.02 -2.92 2.25
N ASP A 173 -4.69 -2.85 2.16
CA ASP A 173 -3.99 -2.63 0.91
C ASP A 173 -2.60 -3.29 0.97
N ASP A 174 -2.37 -4.26 0.08
CA ASP A 174 -1.12 -5.02 0.01
C ASP A 174 0.08 -4.18 -0.43
N THR A 175 -0.13 -2.96 -0.89
CA THR A 175 0.97 -2.06 -1.24
C THR A 175 1.58 -1.36 -0.02
N PHE A 176 0.98 -1.45 1.16
CA PHE A 176 1.55 -0.84 2.37
C PHE A 176 2.58 -1.75 3.06
N VAL A 177 3.68 -1.16 3.52
CA VAL A 177 4.78 -1.84 4.21
C VAL A 177 5.26 -1.01 5.40
N CYS A 178 6.00 -1.64 6.32
CA CYS A 178 6.63 -0.94 7.42
C CYS A 178 8.02 -0.44 7.04
N ASN A 179 8.26 0.87 7.14
CA ASN A 179 9.60 1.42 7.00
C ASN A 179 10.31 1.39 8.37
N ASN A 180 11.34 0.56 8.53
CA ASN A 180 12.06 0.43 9.82
C ASN A 180 12.82 1.69 10.22
N ASN A 181 13.31 2.48 9.27
CA ASN A 181 14.03 3.72 9.57
C ASN A 181 13.12 4.75 10.25
N THR A 182 11.85 4.82 9.82
CA THR A 182 10.87 5.78 10.38
C THR A 182 9.91 5.13 11.36
N ASN A 183 9.86 3.80 11.41
CA ASN A 183 8.86 2.98 12.09
C ASN A 183 7.41 3.37 11.74
N LYS A 184 7.15 3.67 10.47
CA LYS A 184 5.84 4.09 9.96
C LYS A 184 5.38 3.22 8.80
N CYS A 185 4.08 2.98 8.73
CA CYS A 185 3.45 2.39 7.56
C CYS A 185 3.46 3.39 6.40
N THR A 186 3.85 2.93 5.23
CA THR A 186 3.96 3.72 4.00
C THR A 186 3.53 2.86 2.81
N PRO A 187 3.01 3.45 1.72
CA PRO A 187 3.01 2.78 0.44
C PRO A 187 4.43 2.33 0.12
N CYS A 188 4.57 1.12 -0.40
CA CYS A 188 5.84 0.54 -0.73
C CYS A 188 6.42 1.23 -1.97
N ASP A 189 7.75 1.33 -1.98
CA ASP A 189 8.50 1.96 -3.06
C ASP A 189 9.38 0.89 -3.73
N PRO A 190 9.16 0.55 -5.02
CA PRO A 190 9.95 -0.49 -5.69
C PRO A 190 11.42 -0.10 -5.85
N ASP A 191 11.78 1.18 -5.71
CA ASP A 191 13.16 1.65 -5.82
C ASP A 191 13.90 1.63 -4.46
N ARG A 192 13.26 1.13 -3.39
CA ARG A 192 13.83 1.04 -2.04
C ARG A 192 14.05 -0.41 -1.62
N ASP A 193 15.04 -0.59 -0.74
CA ASP A 193 15.35 -1.90 -0.17
C ASP A 193 14.24 -2.40 0.75
N TYR A 194 14.05 -3.71 0.79
CA TYR A 194 13.11 -4.37 1.70
C TYR A 194 13.43 -4.04 3.16
N GLY A 195 12.40 -3.67 3.94
CA GLY A 195 12.54 -3.18 5.31
C GLY A 195 12.71 -1.66 5.44
N ASP A 196 13.11 -0.98 4.36
CA ASP A 196 13.31 0.48 4.33
C ASP A 196 12.18 1.22 3.60
N GLY A 197 11.01 0.60 3.55
CA GLY A 197 9.86 1.03 2.74
C GLY A 197 9.83 0.41 1.35
N GLY A 198 10.75 -0.51 1.04
CA GLY A 198 10.75 -1.30 -0.19
C GLY A 198 9.57 -2.26 -0.30
N CYS A 199 9.11 -2.51 -1.52
CA CYS A 199 8.09 -3.53 -1.80
C CYS A 199 8.67 -4.95 -1.62
N GLY A 200 7.85 -5.87 -1.11
CA GLY A 200 8.19 -7.29 -1.13
C GLY A 200 7.28 -8.17 -0.28
N ILE A 201 7.28 -9.46 -0.61
CA ILE A 201 6.65 -10.53 0.17
C ILE A 201 7.71 -11.54 0.53
N VAL A 202 7.79 -11.89 1.82
CA VAL A 202 8.70 -12.95 2.29
C VAL A 202 8.15 -14.31 1.89
N PHE A 203 8.99 -15.14 1.27
CA PHE A 203 8.69 -16.52 0.93
C PHE A 203 9.51 -17.48 1.78
N ASN A 204 8.82 -18.46 2.39
CA ASN A 204 9.39 -19.55 3.17
C ASN A 204 9.05 -20.88 2.48
N ASP A 205 10.06 -21.71 2.26
CA ASP A 205 9.86 -23.10 1.83
C ASP A 205 9.00 -23.26 0.55
N GLY A 206 9.11 -22.33 -0.39
CA GLY A 206 8.39 -22.38 -1.66
C GLY A 206 7.04 -21.65 -1.69
N ALA A 207 6.63 -21.01 -0.59
CA ALA A 207 5.34 -20.31 -0.47
C ALA A 207 5.49 -18.97 0.28
N PRO A 208 4.55 -18.02 0.15
CA PRO A 208 4.53 -16.83 0.99
C PRO A 208 4.53 -17.19 2.48
N ALA A 209 5.18 -16.38 3.30
CA ALA A 209 5.19 -16.59 4.74
C ALA A 209 3.74 -16.59 5.28
N PRO A 210 3.38 -17.52 6.18
CA PRO A 210 1.99 -17.75 6.60
C PRO A 210 1.37 -16.57 7.36
N VAL A 211 2.18 -15.58 7.76
CA VAL A 211 1.68 -14.35 8.36
C VAL A 211 0.85 -13.52 7.37
N TYR A 212 1.13 -13.62 6.07
CA TYR A 212 0.51 -12.74 5.09
C TYR A 212 -0.94 -13.16 4.82
N VAL A 213 -1.83 -12.16 4.82
CA VAL A 213 -3.19 -12.24 4.25
C VAL A 213 -3.23 -11.15 3.18
N LEU A 214 -3.46 -11.56 1.93
CA LEU A 214 -3.29 -10.73 0.74
C LEU A 214 -4.53 -10.80 -0.17
N GLY A 215 -4.67 -9.83 -1.06
CA GLY A 215 -5.68 -9.74 -2.09
C GLY A 215 -7.11 -9.78 -1.53
N ASP A 216 -7.96 -10.57 -2.18
CA ASP A 216 -9.38 -10.72 -1.83
C ASP A 216 -9.57 -11.20 -0.37
N ASP A 217 -8.65 -12.01 0.16
CA ASP A 217 -8.72 -12.47 1.56
C ASP A 217 -8.49 -11.31 2.53
N LEU A 218 -7.57 -10.40 2.21
CA LEU A 218 -7.35 -9.21 3.03
C LEU A 218 -8.57 -8.28 2.97
N GLU A 219 -9.10 -8.03 1.77
CA GLU A 219 -10.27 -7.17 1.58
C GLU A 219 -11.49 -7.72 2.34
N GLY A 220 -11.67 -9.05 2.35
CA GLY A 220 -12.77 -9.70 3.05
C GLY A 220 -12.64 -9.72 4.58
N MET A 221 -11.42 -9.62 5.12
CA MET A 221 -11.15 -9.75 6.55
C MET A 221 -10.85 -8.42 7.24
N CYS A 222 -10.47 -7.38 6.50
CA CYS A 222 -10.06 -6.13 7.10
C CYS A 222 -11.24 -5.33 7.68
N ALA A 223 -10.96 -4.49 8.68
CA ALA A 223 -11.96 -3.65 9.33
C ALA A 223 -12.46 -2.47 8.47
N GLY A 224 -11.87 -2.23 7.31
CA GLY A 224 -12.29 -1.19 6.37
C GLY A 224 -12.17 0.23 6.97
N PRO A 225 -13.16 1.12 6.76
CA PRO A 225 -13.12 2.50 7.24
C PRO A 225 -12.99 2.66 8.75
N ASP A 226 -13.40 1.65 9.52
CA ASP A 226 -13.36 1.64 10.97
C ASP A 226 -12.05 1.06 11.53
N ALA A 227 -11.04 0.82 10.68
CA ALA A 227 -9.79 0.18 11.07
C ALA A 227 -9.13 0.80 12.32
N SER A 228 -8.88 -0.07 13.29
CA SER A 228 -8.10 0.19 14.49
C SER A 228 -6.76 -0.53 14.39
N THR A 229 -5.76 -0.02 15.12
CA THR A 229 -4.49 -0.74 15.28
C THR A 229 -4.64 -2.03 16.09
N ASP A 230 -5.78 -2.21 16.78
CA ASP A 230 -6.12 -3.42 17.54
C ASP A 230 -6.84 -4.48 16.72
N ASP A 231 -7.42 -4.10 15.58
CA ASP A 231 -8.26 -4.96 14.72
C ASP A 231 -7.52 -5.43 13.47
N VAL A 232 -6.20 -5.56 13.58
CA VAL A 232 -5.35 -6.02 12.47
C VAL A 232 -5.41 -7.54 12.30
N VAL A 233 -5.28 -7.96 11.05
CA VAL A 233 -5.41 -9.34 10.59
C VAL A 233 -4.02 -9.89 10.24
N PHE A 234 -3.70 -11.01 10.85
CA PHE A 234 -2.56 -11.84 10.52
C PHE A 234 -3.04 -13.19 10.02
N GLY A 235 -2.26 -13.82 9.15
CA GLY A 235 -2.54 -15.15 8.62
C GLY A 235 -2.37 -16.24 9.68
N ALA A 236 -2.79 -17.45 9.32
CA ALA A 236 -2.77 -18.58 10.23
C ALA A 236 -1.37 -19.19 10.34
N CYS A 237 -0.78 -19.03 11.52
CA CYS A 237 0.34 -19.80 12.03
C CYS A 237 -0.10 -20.60 13.27
#